data_AF-D6LG75-F1
#
_entry.id   AF-D6LG75-F1
#
_cell.length_a   1.000
_cell.length_b   1.000
_cell.length_c   1.000
_cell.angle_alpha   90.00
_cell.angle_beta   90.00
_cell.angle_gamma   90.00
#
_symmetry.space_group_name_H-M   'P 1'
#
loop_
_entity.id
_entity.type
_entity.pdbx_description
1 polymer ?
#
loop_
_entity_poly.entity_id
_entity_poly.type
_entity_poly.pdbx_seq_one_letter_code
_entity_poly.pdbx_strand_id
1 'polypeptide(L)'
;MIYKLNLLGFLLIVVAFFLGIKLPDWDFKLKLRHRNILTHSPFVTVIFIALYETDTSYFFKYFIVGFSSAIAIHILFDLFPRKWHGGALLKIPFNGITCSKETTKLFFIATSLVSVFLAIFY
;
A
#
# COMPACT_ATOMS: atom_id res chain seq x y z
N MET A 1 14.53 -10.19 -3.44
CA MET A 1 15.40 -9.67 -4.52
C MET A 1 15.18 -10.46 -5.81
N ILE A 2 14.74 -9.78 -6.87
CA ILE A 2 14.46 -10.36 -8.18
C ILE A 2 15.79 -10.57 -8.94
N TYR A 3 16.16 -11.82 -9.20
CA TYR A 3 17.43 -12.15 -9.87
C TYR A 3 17.33 -12.33 -11.40
N LYS A 4 16.13 -12.56 -11.94
CA LYS A 4 15.91 -12.74 -13.39
C LYS A 4 14.54 -12.17 -13.78
N LEU A 5 14.47 -10.92 -14.22
CA LEU A 5 13.22 -10.35 -14.71
C LEU A 5 12.96 -10.81 -16.16
N ASN A 6 11.96 -11.67 -16.35
CA ASN A 6 11.46 -12.03 -17.69
C ASN A 6 10.19 -11.23 -18.03
N LEU A 7 9.69 -11.35 -19.27
CA LEU A 7 8.50 -10.60 -19.71
C LEU A 7 7.28 -10.84 -18.80
N LEU A 8 7.05 -12.09 -18.38
CA LEU A 8 5.94 -12.43 -17.49
C LEU A 8 6.07 -11.73 -16.13
N GLY A 9 7.26 -11.78 -15.52
CA GLY A 9 7.53 -11.10 -14.25
C GLY A 9 7.35 -9.59 -14.36
N PHE A 10 7.79 -8.98 -15.46
CA PHE A 10 7.55 -7.56 -15.72
C PHE A 10 6.06 -7.24 -15.84
N LEU A 11 5.30 -8.03 -16.62
CA LEU A 11 3.85 -7.85 -16.74
C LEU A 11 3.13 -8.02 -15.40
N LEU A 12 3.54 -8.98 -14.58
CA LEU A 12 3.00 -9.17 -13.23
C LEU A 12 3.26 -7.98 -12.32
N ILE A 13 4.47 -7.39 -12.34
CA ILE A 13 4.77 -6.14 -11.61
C ILE A 13 3.81 -5.03 -12.07
N VAL A 14 3.66 -4.83 -13.37
CA VAL A 14 2.83 -3.76 -13.93
C VAL A 14 1.36 -3.93 -13.54
N VAL A 15 0.82 -5.14 -13.69
CA VAL A 15 -0.57 -5.44 -13.29
C VAL A 15 -0.76 -5.24 -11.79
N ALA A 16 0.14 -5.79 -10.97
CA ALA A 16 0.08 -5.64 -9.52
C ALA A 16 0.18 -4.18 -9.09
N PHE A 17 1.00 -3.38 -9.80
CA PHE A 17 1.12 -1.96 -9.57
C PHE A 17 -0.21 -1.22 -9.79
N PHE A 18 -0.90 -1.48 -10.90
CA PHE A 18 -2.20 -0.88 -11.18
C PHE A 18 -3.31 -1.31 -10.19
N LEU A 19 -3.20 -2.51 -9.62
CA LEU A 19 -4.08 -2.95 -8.54
C LEU A 19 -3.75 -2.20 -7.23
N GLY A 20 -2.47 -2.17 -6.85
CA GLY A 20 -2.00 -1.53 -5.62
C GLY A 20 -2.26 -0.03 -5.59
N ILE A 21 -2.07 0.68 -6.71
CA ILE A 21 -2.23 2.15 -6.76
C ILE A 21 -3.68 2.57 -6.49
N LYS A 22 -4.64 1.69 -6.78
CA LYS A 22 -6.07 1.92 -6.57
C LYS A 22 -6.56 1.45 -5.20
N LEU A 23 -5.82 0.58 -4.51
CA LEU A 23 -6.28 0.00 -3.24
C LEU A 23 -6.61 1.07 -2.18
N PRO A 24 -5.79 2.11 -1.96
CA PRO A 24 -6.10 3.12 -0.94
C PRO A 24 -7.48 3.76 -1.16
N ASP A 25 -7.80 4.10 -2.43
CA ASP A 25 -9.08 4.67 -2.86
C ASP A 25 -10.26 3.67 -2.89
N TRP A 26 -10.02 2.37 -2.64
CA TRP A 26 -11.12 1.44 -2.43
C TRP A 26 -11.88 1.72 -1.15
N ASP A 27 -11.37 2.57 -0.26
CA ASP A 27 -12.12 3.05 0.89
C ASP A 27 -13.48 3.64 0.47
N PHE A 28 -13.56 4.40 -0.62
CA PHE A 28 -14.82 4.88 -1.19
C PHE A 28 -15.76 3.75 -1.60
N LYS A 29 -15.23 2.70 -2.26
CA LYS A 29 -16.02 1.55 -2.72
C LYS A 29 -16.51 0.68 -1.56
N LEU A 30 -15.69 0.55 -0.53
CA LEU A 30 -15.97 -0.20 0.69
C LEU A 30 -16.81 0.60 1.70
N LYS A 31 -17.27 1.81 1.33
CA LYS A 31 -18.01 2.74 2.21
C LYS A 31 -17.27 3.05 3.51
N LEU A 32 -15.94 3.02 3.46
CA LEU A 32 -15.07 3.48 4.52
C LEU A 32 -14.85 4.98 4.38
N ARG A 33 -14.47 5.64 5.48
CA ARG A 33 -14.06 7.04 5.42
C ARG A 33 -12.71 7.13 4.70
N HIS A 34 -12.60 8.11 3.79
CA HIS A 34 -11.39 8.32 3.01
C HIS A 34 -10.13 8.44 3.89
N ARG A 35 -9.01 7.89 3.42
CA ARG A 35 -7.77 7.71 4.17
C ARG A 35 -7.94 6.76 5.35
N ASN A 36 -8.56 5.62 5.08
CA ASN A 36 -8.74 4.57 6.07
C ASN A 36 -7.44 3.83 6.36
N ILE A 37 -7.15 3.57 7.63
CA ILE A 37 -5.94 2.84 8.04
C ILE A 37 -5.80 1.45 7.39
N LEU A 38 -6.91 0.77 7.09
CA LEU A 38 -6.86 -0.55 6.46
C LEU A 38 -6.41 -0.50 5.00
N THR A 39 -6.87 0.51 4.25
CA THR A 39 -6.53 0.66 2.82
C THR A 39 -5.24 1.44 2.60
N HIS A 40 -4.83 2.26 3.58
CA HIS A 40 -3.62 3.09 3.54
C HIS A 40 -2.46 2.49 4.36
N SER A 41 -2.53 1.23 4.74
CA SER A 41 -1.45 0.48 5.41
C SER A 41 -0.83 -0.55 4.44
N PRO A 42 0.35 -1.11 4.75
CA PRO A 42 0.88 -2.24 4.01
C PRO A 42 0.17 -3.56 4.35
N PHE A 43 -0.99 -3.53 5.02
CA PHE A 43 -1.68 -4.72 5.53
C PHE A 43 -1.98 -5.77 4.44
N VAL A 44 -2.51 -5.34 3.30
CA VAL A 44 -2.80 -6.25 2.18
C VAL A 44 -1.51 -6.85 1.61
N THR A 45 -0.43 -6.06 1.52
CA THR A 45 0.89 -6.55 1.13
C THR A 45 1.40 -7.62 2.10
N VAL A 46 1.22 -7.43 3.40
CA VAL A 46 1.61 -8.40 4.43
C VAL A 46 0.82 -9.71 4.28
N ILE A 47 -0.46 -9.65 3.91
CA ILE A 47 -1.25 -10.85 3.60
C ILE A 47 -0.64 -11.59 2.39
N PHE A 48 -0.26 -10.88 1.33
CA PHE A 48 0.39 -11.52 0.17
C PHE A 48 1.72 -12.16 0.54
N ILE A 49 2.52 -11.51 1.40
CA ILE A 49 3.76 -12.09 1.93
C ILE A 49 3.47 -13.37 2.72
N ALA A 50 2.49 -13.35 3.64
CA ALA A 50 2.12 -14.54 4.40
C ALA A 50 1.68 -15.69 3.49
N LEU A 51 0.93 -15.40 2.42
CA LEU A 51 0.54 -16.41 1.43
C LEU A 51 1.74 -16.92 0.61
N TYR A 52 2.66 -16.04 0.22
CA TYR A 52 3.91 -16.43 -0.47
C TYR A 52 4.77 -17.39 0.39
N GLU A 53 4.84 -17.17 1.70
CA GLU A 53 5.60 -18.05 2.60
C GLU A 53 4.94 -19.42 2.77
N THR A 54 3.63 -19.57 2.49
CA THR A 54 2.95 -20.88 2.49
C THR A 54 3.14 -21.68 1.21
N ASP A 55 3.26 -20.99 0.07
CA ASP A 55 3.50 -21.59 -1.25
C ASP A 55 4.45 -20.67 -2.04
N THR A 56 5.71 -21.07 -2.09
CA THR A 56 6.86 -20.24 -2.50
C THR A 56 6.98 -20.07 -4.02
N SER A 57 5.86 -19.75 -4.67
CA SER A 57 5.82 -19.48 -6.10
C SER A 57 6.70 -18.28 -6.46
N TYR A 58 7.78 -18.54 -7.20
CA TYR A 58 8.73 -17.53 -7.66
C TYR A 58 8.06 -16.34 -8.35
N PHE A 59 6.95 -16.58 -9.07
CA PHE A 59 6.24 -15.53 -9.80
C PHE A 59 5.45 -14.58 -8.89
N PHE A 60 5.07 -15.03 -7.69
CA PHE A 60 4.26 -14.21 -6.78
C PHE A 60 5.09 -13.10 -6.12
N LYS A 61 6.42 -13.25 -6.05
CA LYS A 61 7.34 -12.17 -5.66
C LYS A 61 7.21 -10.93 -6.56
N TYR A 62 7.10 -11.11 -7.88
CA TYR A 62 6.88 -9.99 -8.81
C TYR A 62 5.60 -9.22 -8.49
N PHE A 63 4.55 -9.95 -8.11
CA PHE A 63 3.28 -9.33 -7.71
C PHE A 63 3.46 -8.51 -6.43
N ILE A 64 4.09 -9.06 -5.40
CA ILE A 64 4.37 -8.35 -4.14
C ILE A 64 5.21 -7.09 -4.38
N VAL A 65 6.26 -7.18 -5.21
CA VAL A 65 7.11 -6.04 -5.57
C VAL A 65 6.32 -4.94 -6.27
N GLY A 66 5.54 -5.26 -7.30
CA GLY A 66 4.73 -4.27 -8.02
C GLY A 66 3.65 -3.65 -7.12
N PHE A 67 2.97 -4.46 -6.31
CA PHE A 67 1.94 -4.02 -5.39
C PHE A 67 2.50 -3.09 -4.30
N SER A 68 3.59 -3.49 -3.65
CA SER A 68 4.27 -2.69 -2.61
C SER A 68 4.77 -1.36 -3.16
N SER A 69 5.34 -1.36 -4.38
CA SER A 69 5.78 -0.14 -5.04
C SER A 69 4.63 0.84 -5.24
N ALA A 70 3.46 0.33 -5.64
CA ALA A 70 2.29 1.17 -5.86
C ALA A 70 1.73 1.76 -4.56
N ILE A 71 1.67 0.96 -3.48
CA ILE A 71 1.27 1.46 -2.16
C ILE A 71 2.22 2.56 -1.69
N ALA A 72 3.55 2.34 -1.80
CA ALA A 72 4.54 3.35 -1.45
C ALA A 72 4.29 4.67 -2.20
N ILE A 73 4.13 4.60 -3.52
CA ILE A 73 3.91 5.80 -4.35
C ILE A 73 2.60 6.49 -3.98
N HIS A 74 1.49 5.76 -3.85
CA HIS A 74 0.20 6.36 -3.49
C HIS A 74 0.31 7.15 -2.18
N ILE A 75 0.85 6.52 -1.14
CA ILE A 75 0.94 7.12 0.20
C ILE A 75 1.92 8.31 0.22
N LEU A 76 3.00 8.26 -0.58
CA LEU A 76 3.91 9.39 -0.76
C LEU A 76 3.22 10.61 -1.38
N PHE A 77 2.33 10.44 -2.35
CA PHE A 77 1.54 11.56 -2.86
C PHE A 77 0.56 12.10 -1.81
N ASP A 78 -0.03 11.20 -1.02
CA ASP A 78 -1.01 11.53 0.00
C ASP A 78 -0.45 12.32 1.20
N LEU A 79 0.88 12.32 1.37
CA LEU A 79 1.65 13.14 2.30
C LEU A 79 1.68 14.63 1.97
N PHE A 80 1.26 15.03 0.77
CA PHE A 80 1.30 16.43 0.34
C PHE A 80 -0.09 16.98 -0.03
N PRO A 81 -1.09 16.90 0.88
CA PRO A 81 -2.40 17.49 0.61
C PRO A 81 -2.31 19.02 0.63
N ARG A 82 -3.23 19.69 -0.07
CA ARG A 82 -3.33 21.16 -0.05
C ARG A 82 -3.52 21.73 1.37
N LYS A 83 -4.29 21.02 2.21
CA LYS A 83 -4.52 21.35 3.62
C LYS A 83 -4.71 20.07 4.43
N TRP A 84 -4.20 20.07 5.67
CA TRP A 84 -4.32 18.95 6.61
C TRP A 84 -5.61 19.06 7.44
N HIS A 85 -6.75 18.79 6.82
CA HIS A 85 -8.05 18.75 7.51
C HIS A 85 -9.02 17.74 6.88
N GLY A 86 -10.08 17.37 7.60
CA GLY A 86 -11.19 16.58 7.06
C GLY A 86 -10.74 15.25 6.47
N GLY A 87 -10.98 15.05 5.17
CA GLY A 87 -10.61 13.84 4.42
C GLY A 87 -9.11 13.63 4.26
N ALA A 88 -8.27 14.64 4.52
CA ALA A 88 -6.82 14.50 4.44
C ALA A 88 -6.19 13.78 5.65
N LEU A 89 -6.96 13.58 6.73
CA LEU A 89 -6.50 12.98 7.98
C LEU A 89 -6.85 11.49 8.03
N LEU A 90 -5.94 10.68 8.56
CA LEU A 90 -6.12 9.23 8.72
C LEU A 90 -7.37 8.91 9.55
N LYS A 91 -8.09 7.86 9.15
CA LYS A 91 -9.31 7.38 9.79
C LYS A 91 -9.12 5.96 10.30
N ILE A 92 -9.53 5.74 11.55
CA ILE A 92 -9.66 4.38 12.11
C ILE A 92 -11.08 3.89 11.84
N PRO A 93 -11.27 2.67 11.29
CA PRO A 93 -12.58 2.11 11.06
C PRO A 93 -13.35 1.88 12.38
N PHE A 94 -14.66 1.67 12.26
CA PHE A 94 -15.60 1.29 13.33
C PHE A 94 -15.92 2.34 14.40
N ASN A 95 -14.96 3.18 14.81
CA ASN A 95 -15.17 4.13 15.93
C ASN A 95 -15.25 5.60 15.49
N GLY A 96 -15.23 5.88 14.18
CA GLY A 96 -15.33 7.24 13.66
C GLY A 96 -14.14 8.16 14.00
N ILE A 97 -13.05 7.60 14.53
CA ILE A 97 -11.88 8.35 14.99
C ILE A 97 -11.13 8.94 13.80
N THR A 98 -10.81 10.23 13.90
CA THR A 98 -9.91 10.94 13.00
C THR A 98 -8.61 11.23 13.74
N CYS A 99 -7.49 10.78 13.20
CA CYS A 99 -6.18 11.02 13.78
C CYS A 99 -5.75 12.48 13.59
N SER A 100 -4.80 12.93 14.42
CA SER A 100 -4.16 14.24 14.24
C SER A 100 -3.35 14.28 12.94
N LYS A 101 -2.96 15.49 12.54
CA LYS A 101 -2.07 15.72 11.40
C LYS A 101 -0.73 15.02 11.60
N GLU A 102 -0.18 15.11 12.80
CA GLU A 102 1.11 14.57 13.20
C GLU A 102 1.09 13.04 13.12
N THR A 103 0.05 12.41 13.70
CA THR A 103 -0.15 10.95 13.60
C THR A 103 -0.36 10.50 12.17
N THR A 104 -1.15 11.24 11.38
CA THR A 104 -1.37 10.90 9.96
C THR A 104 -0.07 10.94 9.17
N LYS A 105 0.74 11.99 9.33
CA LYS A 105 2.05 12.12 8.68
C LYS A 105 2.99 11.00 9.07
N LEU A 106 3.11 10.72 10.38
CA LEU A 106 3.97 9.66 10.88
C LEU A 106 3.57 8.31 10.28
N PHE A 107 2.27 8.02 10.26
CA PHE A 107 1.73 6.79 9.71
C PHE A 107 1.99 6.66 8.20
N PHE A 108 1.81 7.74 7.42
CA PHE A 108 2.10 7.72 5.98
C PHE A 108 3.59 7.58 5.68
N ILE A 109 4.46 8.24 6.44
CA ILE A 109 5.93 8.08 6.32
C ILE A 109 6.30 6.62 6.62
N ALA A 110 5.84 6.08 7.75
CA ALA A 110 6.13 4.71 8.14
C ALA A 110 5.63 3.70 7.09
N THR A 111 4.39 3.86 6.61
CA THR A 111 3.82 2.99 5.57
C THR A 111 4.61 3.09 4.27
N SER A 112 5.01 4.29 3.86
CA SER A 112 5.82 4.49 2.66
C SER A 112 7.17 3.79 2.78
N LEU A 113 7.87 3.95 3.92
CA LEU A 113 9.16 3.31 4.17
C LEU A 113 9.06 1.78 4.18
N VAL A 114 8.06 1.23 4.87
CA VAL A 114 7.82 -0.22 4.90
C VAL A 114 7.50 -0.72 3.49
N SER A 115 6.66 -0.03 2.74
CA SER A 115 6.26 -0.46 1.39
C SER A 115 7.44 -0.38 0.40
N VAL A 116 8.30 0.64 0.51
CA VAL A 116 9.56 0.71 -0.25
C VAL A 116 10.50 -0.42 0.13
N PHE A 117 10.66 -0.71 1.42
CA PHE A 117 11.47 -1.83 1.88
C PHE A 117 10.97 -3.15 1.29
N LEU A 118 9.67 -3.42 1.34
CA LEU A 118 9.07 -4.62 0.76
C LEU A 118 9.25 -4.66 -0.77
N ALA A 119 9.14 -3.53 -1.46
CA ALA A 119 9.37 -3.46 -2.90
C ALA A 119 10.81 -3.78 -3.32
N ILE A 120 11.80 -3.46 -2.48
CA ILE A 120 13.23 -3.65 -2.78
C ILE A 120 13.69 -5.07 -2.39
N PHE A 121 13.31 -5.52 -1.20
CA PHE A 121 13.93 -6.69 -0.58
C PHE A 121 13.20 -8.01 -0.85
N TYR A 122 11.90 -7.98 -1.16
CA TYR A 122 11.15 -9.18 -1.54
C TYR A 122 11.48 -9.62 -2.98
#